data_AF-A0A8H5SM68-F1
#
_entry.id   AF-A0A8H5SM68-F1
#
_cell.length_a   1.000
_cell.length_b   1.000
_cell.length_c   1.000
_cell.angle_alpha   90.00
_cell.angle_beta   90.00
_cell.angle_gamma   90.00
#
_symmetry.space_group_name_H-M   'P 1'
#
loop_
_entity.id
_entity.type
_entity.pdbx_description
1 polymer ?
#
loop_
_entity_poly.entity_id
_entity_poly.type
_entity_poly.pdbx_seq_one_letter_code
_entity_poly.pdbx_strand_id
1 'polypeptide(L)'
;MQQPVQSNIEGSVTAGFILSIFEVMVGENTASKSYPWLQHANGTVALLNSIWPHSRVPNDETKALLDVSYTSLLASLISERPVPRMFFHLEENCGPVGGYTTSDHPFLLSIRLCSIMSNLVNLYVSMKNTSKYPQAQLLASAIASDQALAAWVVSLPSSWAFTTSGHGSHKDYGSPWFARTWNYYRLSRILAQKLIFYGLNTVSISLNTMDTTLIDKYKLQVWIIDIKELELKKDYYQD
;
A
#
# COMPACT_ATOMS: atom_id res chain seq x y z
N MET A 1 -6.17 -33.63 8.08
CA MET A 1 -5.34 -33.53 9.31
C MET A 1 -4.33 -32.42 9.08
N GLN A 2 -4.56 -31.21 9.62
CA GLN A 2 -3.54 -30.15 9.67
C GLN A 2 -2.44 -30.59 10.64
N GLN A 3 -1.17 -30.48 10.25
CA GLN A 3 -0.06 -30.82 11.14
C GLN A 3 0.03 -29.78 12.27
N PRO A 4 0.22 -30.21 13.54
CA PRO A 4 0.19 -29.33 14.72
C PRO A 4 1.26 -28.22 14.74
N VAL A 5 2.28 -28.32 13.88
CA VAL A 5 3.33 -27.30 13.71
C VAL A 5 2.81 -26.08 12.96
N GLN A 6 1.96 -26.27 11.94
CA GLN A 6 1.45 -25.18 11.10
C GLN A 6 0.49 -24.28 11.88
N SER A 7 -0.41 -24.87 12.68
CA SER A 7 -1.38 -24.14 13.50
C SER A 7 -0.72 -23.25 14.56
N ASN A 8 0.47 -23.63 15.03
CA ASN A 8 1.19 -22.87 16.05
C ASN A 8 1.89 -21.62 15.47
N ILE A 9 2.33 -21.71 14.20
CA ILE A 9 2.96 -20.58 13.50
C ILE A 9 1.90 -19.56 13.06
N GLU A 10 0.73 -20.00 12.58
CA GLU A 10 -0.40 -19.12 12.24
C GLU A 10 -0.91 -18.33 13.46
N GLY A 11 -1.01 -18.98 14.62
CA GLY A 11 -1.33 -18.32 15.88
C GLY A 11 -0.26 -17.29 16.28
N SER A 12 1.02 -17.61 16.06
CA SER A 12 2.15 -16.71 16.35
C SER A 12 2.19 -15.49 15.42
N VAL A 13 1.85 -15.66 14.13
CA VAL A 13 1.70 -14.54 13.18
C VAL A 13 0.57 -13.62 13.60
N THR A 14 -0.59 -14.19 13.95
CA THR A 14 -1.75 -13.41 14.39
C THR A 14 -1.44 -12.64 15.68
N ALA A 15 -0.83 -13.30 16.67
CA ALA A 15 -0.43 -12.67 17.92
C ALA A 15 0.62 -11.57 17.71
N GLY A 16 1.65 -11.82 16.90
CA GLY A 16 2.66 -10.82 16.56
C GLY A 16 2.07 -9.62 15.83
N PHE A 17 1.12 -9.85 14.92
CA PHE A 17 0.40 -8.81 14.21
C PHE A 17 -0.45 -7.94 15.15
N ILE A 18 -1.29 -8.57 15.97
CA ILE A 18 -2.14 -7.87 16.95
C ILE A 18 -1.28 -7.07 17.93
N LEU A 19 -0.17 -7.64 18.40
CA LEU A 19 0.75 -6.96 19.30
C LEU A 19 1.39 -5.74 18.62
N SER A 20 1.78 -5.86 17.35
CA SER A 20 2.30 -4.71 16.59
C SER A 20 1.28 -3.58 16.44
N ILE A 21 0.01 -3.90 16.16
CA ILE A 21 -1.07 -2.90 16.08
C ILE A 21 -1.33 -2.28 17.44
N PHE A 22 -1.39 -3.09 18.50
CA PHE A 22 -1.60 -2.61 19.86
C PHE A 22 -0.50 -1.61 20.26
N GLU A 23 0.76 -1.92 19.99
CA GLU A 23 1.87 -1.04 20.30
C GLU A 23 1.92 0.22 19.43
N VAL A 24 1.39 0.18 18.20
CA VAL A 24 1.15 1.40 17.40
C VAL A 24 0.10 2.28 18.08
N MET A 25 -1.00 1.70 18.57
CA MET A 25 -2.09 2.46 19.21
C MET A 25 -1.72 2.98 20.61
N VAL A 26 -0.92 2.23 21.37
CA VAL A 26 -0.54 2.57 22.76
C VAL A 26 0.77 3.35 22.84
N GLY A 27 1.62 3.27 21.81
CA GLY A 27 2.99 3.81 21.80
C GLY A 27 3.11 5.34 21.70
N GLU A 28 2.05 6.11 21.90
CA GLU A 28 2.02 7.56 21.70
C GLU A 28 2.93 8.38 22.64
N ASN A 29 3.60 7.78 23.62
CA ASN A 29 4.23 8.53 24.72
C ASN A 29 5.70 8.23 25.01
N THR A 30 6.54 8.07 23.98
CA THR A 30 8.00 8.11 24.21
C THR A 30 8.69 9.05 23.24
N ALA A 31 9.39 10.04 23.79
CA ALA A 31 10.25 11.00 23.07
C ALA A 31 11.44 10.34 22.33
N SER A 32 11.45 9.00 22.22
CA SER A 32 12.47 8.19 21.60
C SER A 32 11.97 7.70 20.24
N LYS A 33 12.79 7.84 19.19
CA LYS A 33 12.55 7.25 17.85
C LYS A 33 12.64 5.71 17.84
N SER A 34 12.41 5.07 18.98
CA SER A 34 12.30 3.62 19.04
C SER A 34 10.87 3.27 18.68
N TYR A 35 10.69 2.39 17.69
CA TYR A 35 9.40 1.84 17.31
C TYR A 35 9.37 0.37 17.74
N PRO A 36 9.05 0.03 19.01
CA PRO A 36 8.97 -1.35 19.49
C PRO A 36 8.04 -2.20 18.61
N TRP A 37 6.92 -1.61 18.20
CA TRP A 37 5.94 -2.24 17.32
C TRP A 37 6.55 -2.70 15.99
N LEU A 38 7.62 -2.06 15.53
CA LEU A 38 8.30 -2.44 14.30
C LEU A 38 9.09 -3.74 14.48
N GLN A 39 9.61 -4.04 15.68
CA GLN A 39 10.24 -5.34 15.95
C GLN A 39 9.22 -6.46 15.86
N HIS A 40 8.02 -6.25 16.42
CA HIS A 40 6.92 -7.21 16.34
C HIS A 40 6.35 -7.33 14.91
N ALA A 41 6.24 -6.22 14.17
CA ALA A 41 5.88 -6.24 12.77
C ALA A 41 6.91 -7.01 11.93
N ASN A 42 8.21 -6.77 12.14
CA ASN A 42 9.28 -7.50 11.45
C ASN A 42 9.31 -9.00 11.81
N GLY A 43 9.07 -9.34 13.09
CA GLY A 43 8.93 -10.73 13.52
C GLY A 43 7.74 -11.42 12.88
N THR A 44 6.61 -10.71 12.78
CA THR A 44 5.40 -11.18 12.08
C THR A 44 5.69 -11.43 10.61
N VAL A 45 6.32 -10.48 9.93
CA VAL A 45 6.79 -10.58 8.53
C VAL A 45 7.72 -11.79 8.34
N ALA A 46 8.68 -12.01 9.24
CA ALA A 46 9.57 -13.16 9.15
C ALA A 46 8.82 -14.50 9.27
N LEU A 47 7.83 -14.57 10.17
CA LEU A 47 6.96 -15.74 10.31
C LEU A 47 5.99 -15.90 9.12
N LEU A 48 5.46 -14.80 8.58
CA LEU A 48 4.65 -14.80 7.37
C LEU A 48 5.41 -15.42 6.19
N ASN A 49 6.69 -15.09 6.05
CA ASN A 49 7.52 -15.64 4.98
C ASN A 49 7.73 -17.16 5.11
N SER A 50 7.61 -17.74 6.31
CA SER A 50 7.70 -19.20 6.49
C SER A 50 6.38 -19.93 6.23
N ILE A 51 5.24 -19.25 6.36
CA ILE A 51 3.91 -19.82 6.11
C ILE A 51 3.30 -19.40 4.77
N TRP A 52 3.93 -18.48 4.03
CA TRP A 52 3.37 -17.97 2.79
C TRP A 52 2.99 -19.16 1.89
N PRO A 53 1.70 -19.32 1.58
CA PRO A 53 1.23 -20.54 0.98
C PRO A 53 1.85 -20.65 -0.40
N HIS A 54 2.60 -21.74 -0.60
CA HIS A 54 2.91 -22.25 -1.94
C HIS A 54 1.65 -22.85 -2.59
N SER A 55 0.55 -22.92 -1.82
CA SER A 55 -0.78 -23.31 -2.29
C SER A 55 -1.31 -22.28 -3.28
N ARG A 56 -1.70 -22.76 -4.45
CA ARG A 56 -2.06 -21.97 -5.63
C ARG A 56 -3.52 -21.50 -5.63
N VAL A 57 -4.26 -21.70 -4.53
CA VAL A 57 -5.69 -21.39 -4.44
C VAL A 57 -5.92 -20.38 -3.31
N PRO A 58 -6.45 -19.19 -3.63
CA PRO A 58 -6.77 -18.18 -2.62
C PRO A 58 -7.85 -18.67 -1.67
N ASN A 59 -7.56 -18.66 -0.37
CA ASN A 59 -8.49 -18.92 0.73
C ASN A 59 -8.51 -17.73 1.71
N ASP A 60 -9.31 -17.78 2.76
CA ASP A 60 -9.38 -16.67 3.73
C ASP A 60 -8.06 -16.45 4.47
N GLU A 61 -7.24 -17.50 4.67
CA GLU A 61 -5.90 -17.38 5.24
C GLU A 61 -5.00 -16.53 4.32
N THR A 62 -4.99 -16.79 3.01
CA THR A 62 -4.20 -16.00 2.05
C THR A 62 -4.60 -14.53 2.03
N LYS A 63 -5.89 -14.22 2.19
CA LYS A 63 -6.37 -12.83 2.31
C LYS A 63 -5.87 -12.17 3.59
N ALA A 64 -5.88 -12.90 4.71
CA ALA A 64 -5.35 -12.41 5.98
C ALA A 64 -3.83 -12.14 5.89
N LEU A 65 -3.05 -13.01 5.24
CA LEU A 65 -1.62 -12.78 4.99
C LEU A 65 -1.39 -11.52 4.16
N LEU A 66 -2.24 -11.28 3.15
CA LEU A 66 -2.18 -10.07 2.35
C LEU A 66 -2.54 -8.81 3.14
N ASP A 67 -3.53 -8.88 4.03
CA ASP A 67 -3.86 -7.77 4.95
C ASP A 67 -2.69 -7.41 5.88
N VAL A 68 -1.99 -8.42 6.41
CA VAL A 68 -0.77 -8.19 7.20
C VAL A 68 0.34 -7.59 6.33
N SER A 69 0.42 -7.99 5.06
CA SER A 69 1.38 -7.42 4.10
C SER A 69 1.15 -5.93 3.92
N TYR A 70 -0.08 -5.50 3.62
CA TYR A 70 -0.42 -4.09 3.50
C TYR A 70 -0.17 -3.30 4.77
N THR A 71 -0.50 -3.87 5.93
CA THR A 71 -0.20 -3.23 7.22
C THR A 71 1.30 -3.07 7.45
N SER A 72 2.10 -4.05 7.02
CA SER A 72 3.57 -3.97 7.08
C SER A 72 4.13 -2.88 6.15
N LEU A 73 3.50 -2.66 4.98
CA LEU A 73 3.84 -1.54 4.10
C LEU A 73 3.51 -0.18 4.73
N LEU A 74 2.35 -0.06 5.38
CA LEU A 74 1.97 1.14 6.14
C LEU A 74 2.97 1.42 7.27
N ALA A 75 3.31 0.39 8.03
CA ALA A 75 4.35 0.43 9.06
C ALA A 75 5.69 0.96 8.49
N SER A 76 6.13 0.42 7.36
CA SER A 76 7.36 0.86 6.69
C SER A 76 7.28 2.34 6.27
N LEU A 77 6.13 2.77 5.74
CA LEU A 77 5.86 4.15 5.37
C LEU A 77 5.90 5.11 6.56
N ILE A 78 5.22 4.77 7.66
CA ILE A 78 5.14 5.59 8.88
C ILE A 78 6.50 5.70 9.57
N SER A 79 7.23 4.60 9.64
CA SER A 79 8.56 4.55 10.27
C SER A 79 9.69 5.08 9.39
N GLU A 80 9.38 5.47 8.14
CA GLU A 80 10.34 5.89 7.13
C GLU A 80 11.48 4.87 6.92
N ARG A 81 11.15 3.58 6.96
CA ARG A 81 12.10 2.47 6.76
C ARG A 81 11.81 1.67 5.51
N PRO A 82 12.84 1.05 4.88
CA PRO A 82 12.64 0.24 3.70
C PRO A 82 11.67 -0.91 3.98
N VAL A 83 10.88 -1.23 2.96
CA VAL A 83 9.96 -2.36 2.99
C VAL A 83 10.74 -3.67 3.17
N PRO A 84 10.26 -4.63 3.99
CA PRO A 84 10.88 -5.95 4.10
C PRO A 84 11.01 -6.68 2.76
N ARG A 85 12.14 -7.37 2.57
CA ARG A 85 12.48 -8.03 1.29
C ARG A 85 11.48 -9.10 0.85
N MET A 86 10.71 -9.68 1.77
CA MET A 86 9.69 -10.69 1.42
C MET A 86 8.60 -10.13 0.50
N PHE A 87 8.41 -8.81 0.49
CA PHE A 87 7.43 -8.15 -0.38
C PHE A 87 7.98 -7.92 -1.80
N PHE A 88 9.25 -8.23 -2.04
CA PHE A 88 9.81 -8.27 -3.38
C PHE A 88 9.41 -9.59 -4.03
N HIS A 89 9.03 -9.54 -5.30
CA HIS A 89 8.66 -10.72 -6.07
C HIS A 89 7.41 -11.47 -5.57
N LEU A 90 6.51 -10.80 -4.82
CA LEU A 90 5.23 -11.39 -4.38
C LEU A 90 4.43 -11.96 -5.55
N GLU A 91 4.41 -11.28 -6.70
CA GLU A 91 3.75 -11.75 -7.92
C GLU A 91 4.38 -13.05 -8.45
N GLU A 92 5.72 -13.16 -8.41
CA GLU A 92 6.45 -14.36 -8.86
C GLU A 92 6.21 -15.55 -7.93
N ASN A 93 6.09 -15.29 -6.62
CA ASN A 93 5.87 -16.30 -5.60
C ASN A 93 4.46 -16.89 -5.61
N CYS A 94 3.47 -16.22 -6.20
CA CYS A 94 2.08 -16.67 -6.18
C CYS A 94 1.70 -17.60 -7.35
N GLY A 95 2.55 -17.71 -8.39
CA GLY A 95 2.35 -18.60 -9.53
C GLY A 95 1.02 -18.39 -10.29
N PRO A 96 0.78 -19.13 -11.39
CA PRO A 96 -0.52 -19.11 -12.05
C PRO A 96 -1.58 -19.80 -11.18
N VAL A 97 -2.59 -19.04 -10.76
CA VAL A 97 -3.74 -19.53 -9.97
C VAL A 97 -4.68 -20.33 -10.88
N GLY A 98 -4.69 -21.65 -10.72
CA GLY A 98 -5.80 -22.53 -11.08
C GLY A 98 -6.46 -22.34 -12.45
N GLY A 99 -5.70 -22.18 -13.54
CA GLY A 99 -6.25 -22.09 -14.90
C GLY A 99 -7.02 -20.80 -15.23
N TYR A 100 -7.07 -19.85 -14.30
CA TYR A 100 -7.53 -18.49 -14.58
C TYR A 100 -6.42 -17.75 -15.34
N THR A 101 -6.79 -17.00 -16.36
CA THR A 101 -5.90 -15.97 -16.90
C THR A 101 -5.58 -15.00 -15.77
N THR A 102 -4.30 -14.66 -15.64
CA THR A 102 -3.71 -13.84 -14.57
C THR A 102 -4.37 -12.46 -14.35
N SER A 103 -5.29 -12.05 -15.23
CA SER A 103 -5.89 -10.72 -15.25
C SER A 103 -7.09 -10.52 -14.32
N ASP A 104 -7.85 -11.58 -13.97
CA ASP A 104 -9.22 -11.36 -13.44
C ASP A 104 -9.40 -11.82 -12.00
N HIS A 105 -8.44 -12.54 -11.42
CA HIS A 105 -8.61 -13.07 -10.07
C HIS A 105 -8.42 -11.97 -9.01
N PRO A 106 -9.43 -11.70 -8.15
CA PRO A 106 -9.39 -10.64 -7.13
C PRO A 106 -8.11 -10.62 -6.29
N PHE A 107 -7.68 -11.80 -5.83
CA PHE A 107 -6.48 -11.97 -5.02
C PHE A 107 -5.18 -11.54 -5.76
N LEU A 108 -5.03 -11.89 -7.04
CA LEU A 108 -3.85 -11.53 -7.83
C LEU A 108 -3.79 -10.02 -8.07
N LEU A 109 -4.94 -9.39 -8.32
CA LEU A 109 -5.05 -7.94 -8.42
C LEU A 109 -4.60 -7.27 -7.11
N SER A 110 -5.00 -7.79 -5.95
CA SER A 110 -4.55 -7.25 -4.67
C SER A 110 -3.06 -7.48 -4.40
N ILE A 111 -2.46 -8.58 -4.86
CA ILE A 111 -1.00 -8.77 -4.79
C ILE A 111 -0.26 -7.76 -5.66
N ARG A 112 -0.78 -7.51 -6.86
CA ARG A 112 -0.21 -6.52 -7.78
C ARG A 112 -0.22 -5.12 -7.19
N LEU A 113 -1.34 -4.73 -6.57
CA LEU A 113 -1.41 -3.46 -5.85
C LEU A 113 -0.42 -3.40 -4.67
N CYS A 114 -0.26 -4.49 -3.92
CA CYS A 114 0.71 -4.59 -2.82
C CYS A 114 2.14 -4.37 -3.34
N SER A 115 2.48 -4.95 -4.49
CA SER A 115 3.80 -4.76 -5.14
C SER A 115 4.02 -3.32 -5.59
N ILE A 116 3.01 -2.68 -6.19
CA ILE A 116 3.08 -1.26 -6.57
C ILE A 116 3.27 -0.37 -5.34
N MET A 117 2.50 -0.61 -4.27
CA MET A 117 2.62 0.14 -3.02
C MET A 117 3.99 -0.04 -2.36
N SER A 118 4.52 -1.27 -2.34
CA SER A 118 5.87 -1.58 -1.85
C SER A 118 6.95 -0.73 -2.55
N ASN A 119 6.87 -0.64 -3.89
CA ASN A 119 7.78 0.20 -4.67
C ASN A 119 7.67 1.68 -4.29
N LEU A 120 6.44 2.20 -4.16
CA LEU A 120 6.20 3.59 -3.77
C LEU A 120 6.73 3.91 -2.36
N VAL A 121 6.55 3.00 -1.40
CA VAL A 121 7.10 3.17 -0.04
C VAL A 121 8.63 3.22 -0.09
N ASN A 122 9.28 2.33 -0.83
CA ASN A 122 10.74 2.35 -0.97
C ASN A 122 11.26 3.61 -1.67
N LEU A 123 10.54 4.12 -2.68
CA LEU A 123 10.87 5.40 -3.30
C LEU A 123 10.76 6.56 -2.31
N TYR A 124 9.71 6.57 -1.48
CA TYR A 124 9.53 7.57 -0.43
C TYR A 124 10.62 7.52 0.64
N VAL A 125 11.00 6.33 1.09
CA VAL A 125 12.11 6.16 2.03
C VAL A 125 13.44 6.59 1.39
N SER A 126 13.65 6.30 0.12
CA SER A 126 14.84 6.73 -0.63
C SER A 126 14.90 8.25 -0.78
N MET A 127 13.75 8.89 -1.03
CA MET A 127 13.59 10.35 -1.07
C MET A 127 13.99 10.99 0.27
N LYS A 128 13.52 10.43 1.39
CA LYS A 128 13.74 10.95 2.75
C LYS A 128 15.18 10.80 3.24
N ASN A 129 15.86 9.74 2.82
CA ASN A 129 17.22 9.44 3.25
C ASN A 129 18.30 10.11 2.38
N THR A 130 17.88 10.99 1.44
CA THR A 130 18.62 12.04 0.68
C THR A 130 19.99 11.69 0.06
N SER A 131 20.50 10.47 0.15
CA SER A 131 21.95 10.26 -0.06
C SER A 131 22.36 9.58 -1.36
N LYS A 132 21.50 8.90 -2.13
CA LYS A 132 21.99 8.08 -3.26
C LYS A 132 21.08 7.89 -4.49
N TYR A 133 19.82 8.32 -4.46
CA TYR A 133 18.91 8.02 -5.58
C TYR A 133 18.85 9.19 -6.57
N PRO A 134 19.23 8.98 -7.86
CA PRO A 134 19.14 10.03 -8.86
C PRO A 134 17.71 10.55 -8.99
N GLN A 135 17.50 11.86 -8.89
CA GLN A 135 16.16 12.46 -8.84
C GLN A 135 15.34 12.19 -10.11
N ALA A 136 15.99 12.20 -11.28
CA ALA A 136 15.36 11.82 -12.54
C ALA A 136 14.86 10.36 -12.51
N GLN A 137 15.62 9.46 -11.88
CA GLN A 137 15.24 8.06 -11.72
C GLN A 137 14.11 7.90 -10.71
N LEU A 138 14.08 8.72 -9.65
CA LEU A 138 12.98 8.76 -8.67
C LEU A 138 11.69 9.18 -9.35
N LEU A 139 11.74 10.28 -10.11
CA LEU A 139 10.60 10.79 -10.86
C LEU A 139 10.10 9.77 -11.89
N ALA A 140 10.99 9.19 -12.68
CA ALA A 140 10.64 8.16 -13.66
C ALA A 140 9.96 6.95 -12.99
N SER A 141 10.49 6.48 -11.87
CA SER A 141 9.93 5.34 -11.13
C SER A 141 8.57 5.66 -10.48
N ALA A 142 8.39 6.90 -10.00
CA ALA A 142 7.12 7.37 -9.46
C ALA A 142 6.04 7.49 -10.55
N ILE A 143 6.40 8.00 -11.74
CA ILE A 143 5.51 8.05 -12.92
C ILE A 143 5.13 6.62 -13.37
N ALA A 144 6.11 5.71 -13.46
CA ALA A 144 5.84 4.32 -13.83
C ALA A 144 4.89 3.64 -12.82
N SER A 145 5.06 3.91 -11.52
CA SER A 145 4.14 3.42 -10.49
C SER A 145 2.74 4.02 -10.61
N ASP A 146 2.63 5.32 -10.93
CA ASP A 146 1.34 5.99 -11.16
C ASP A 146 0.60 5.41 -12.37
N GLN A 147 1.32 5.11 -13.45
CA GLN A 147 0.79 4.40 -14.63
C GLN A 147 0.37 2.97 -14.30
N ALA A 148 1.14 2.25 -13.49
CA ALA A 148 0.78 0.91 -13.03
C ALA A 148 -0.50 0.93 -12.18
N LEU A 149 -0.69 1.94 -11.32
CA LEU A 149 -1.94 2.16 -10.58
C LEU A 149 -3.12 2.43 -11.51
N ALA A 150 -2.95 3.23 -12.56
CA ALA A 150 -3.99 3.48 -13.55
C ALA A 150 -4.37 2.20 -14.31
N ALA A 151 -3.36 1.42 -14.75
CA ALA A 151 -3.58 0.13 -15.39
C ALA A 151 -4.27 -0.87 -14.47
N TRP A 152 -3.93 -0.86 -13.18
CA TRP A 152 -4.55 -1.71 -12.17
C TRP A 152 -6.07 -1.44 -12.05
N VAL A 153 -6.49 -0.17 -11.99
CA VAL A 153 -7.93 0.18 -11.93
C VAL A 153 -8.67 -0.29 -13.17
N VAL A 154 -8.07 -0.13 -14.35
CA VAL A 154 -8.70 -0.55 -15.62
C VAL A 154 -8.83 -2.08 -15.70
N SER A 155 -7.96 -2.83 -15.02
CA SER A 155 -8.03 -4.29 -14.95
C SER A 155 -9.02 -4.84 -13.91
N LEU A 156 -9.71 -3.99 -13.15
CA LEU A 156 -10.65 -4.47 -12.14
C LEU A 156 -11.92 -5.05 -12.78
N PRO A 157 -12.38 -6.23 -12.32
CA PRO A 157 -13.68 -6.77 -12.71
C PRO A 157 -14.82 -5.81 -12.31
N SER A 158 -15.92 -5.83 -13.04
CA SER A 158 -17.11 -5.03 -12.70
C SER A 158 -17.66 -5.33 -11.30
N SER A 159 -17.44 -6.54 -10.77
CA SER A 159 -17.81 -6.93 -9.41
C SER A 159 -17.08 -6.16 -8.30
N TRP A 160 -16.00 -5.46 -8.64
CA TRP A 160 -15.25 -4.58 -7.73
C TRP A 160 -15.72 -3.13 -7.77
N ALA A 161 -16.60 -2.78 -8.70
CA ALA A 161 -17.23 -1.47 -8.72
C ALA A 161 -18.08 -1.31 -7.46
N PHE A 162 -17.96 -0.15 -6.82
CA PHE A 162 -18.86 0.22 -5.72
C PHE A 162 -20.11 0.88 -6.31
N THR A 163 -21.25 0.64 -5.68
CA THR A 163 -22.46 1.42 -5.95
C THR A 163 -22.49 2.61 -5.00
N THR A 164 -22.98 3.75 -5.49
CA THR A 164 -23.27 4.89 -4.63
C THR A 164 -24.72 4.83 -4.18
N SER A 165 -24.95 4.66 -2.88
CA SER A 165 -26.28 4.72 -2.27
C SER A 165 -26.48 6.07 -1.55
N GLY A 166 -27.73 6.53 -1.50
CA GLY A 166 -28.06 7.89 -1.02
C GLY A 166 -27.62 8.99 -1.99
N HIS A 167 -27.60 10.25 -1.54
CA HIS A 167 -27.22 11.44 -2.32
C HIS A 167 -25.72 11.48 -2.73
N GLY A 168 -25.10 10.34 -3.03
CA GLY A 168 -23.72 10.21 -3.48
C GLY A 168 -22.67 10.15 -2.36
N SER A 169 -23.09 10.18 -1.10
CA SER A 169 -22.19 10.21 0.07
C SER A 169 -21.70 8.83 0.51
N HIS A 170 -22.46 7.75 0.27
CA HIS A 170 -22.05 6.41 0.67
C HIS A 170 -21.59 5.54 -0.52
N LYS A 171 -20.47 4.83 -0.33
CA LYS A 171 -19.93 3.87 -1.31
C LYS A 171 -20.11 2.47 -0.76
N ASP A 172 -21.05 1.73 -1.34
CA ASP A 172 -21.30 0.34 -1.03
C ASP A 172 -20.37 -0.55 -1.85
N TYR A 173 -19.46 -1.23 -1.17
CA TYR A 173 -18.59 -2.22 -1.78
C TYR A 173 -19.20 -3.61 -1.56
N GLY A 174 -19.13 -4.48 -2.58
CA GLY A 174 -19.64 -5.86 -2.47
C GLY A 174 -18.94 -6.71 -1.39
N SER A 175 -17.83 -6.24 -0.82
CA SER A 175 -17.14 -6.88 0.30
C SER A 175 -16.30 -5.85 1.08
N PRO A 176 -16.18 -5.98 2.42
CA PRO A 176 -15.23 -5.18 3.22
C PRO A 176 -13.78 -5.29 2.73
N TRP A 177 -13.41 -6.44 2.15
CA TRP A 177 -12.08 -6.67 1.61
C TRP A 177 -11.82 -5.83 0.35
N PHE A 178 -12.83 -5.66 -0.52
CA PHE A 178 -12.73 -4.74 -1.67
C PHE A 178 -12.63 -3.29 -1.21
N ALA A 179 -13.42 -2.88 -0.20
CA ALA A 179 -13.36 -1.54 0.37
C ALA A 179 -11.94 -1.21 0.88
N ARG A 180 -11.33 -2.16 1.60
CA ARG A 180 -9.96 -2.01 2.13
C ARG A 180 -8.93 -1.94 1.01
N THR A 181 -9.03 -2.80 0.01
CA THR A 181 -8.14 -2.79 -1.16
C THR A 181 -8.22 -1.44 -1.91
N TRP A 182 -9.43 -0.91 -2.08
CA TRP A 182 -9.64 0.44 -2.64
C TRP A 182 -8.99 1.55 -1.80
N ASN A 183 -8.94 1.42 -0.48
CA ASN A 183 -8.26 2.38 0.38
C ASN A 183 -6.74 2.32 0.20
N TYR A 184 -6.15 1.13 0.09
CA TYR A 184 -4.72 1.00 -0.25
C TYR A 184 -4.38 1.55 -1.62
N TYR A 185 -5.27 1.39 -2.61
CA TYR A 185 -5.13 2.03 -3.91
C TYR A 185 -5.10 3.56 -3.80
N ARG A 186 -6.05 4.15 -3.07
CA ARG A 186 -6.10 5.62 -2.86
C ARG A 186 -4.83 6.12 -2.18
N LEU A 187 -4.39 5.46 -1.12
CA LEU A 187 -3.15 5.81 -0.45
C LEU A 187 -1.95 5.74 -1.40
N SER A 188 -1.87 4.68 -2.21
CA SER A 188 -0.81 4.52 -3.21
C SER A 188 -0.83 5.65 -4.24
N ARG A 189 -2.02 6.09 -4.68
CA ARG A 189 -2.16 7.26 -5.56
C ARG A 189 -1.64 8.53 -4.89
N ILE A 190 -2.01 8.79 -3.64
CA ILE A 190 -1.53 9.96 -2.88
C ILE A 190 0.00 9.94 -2.80
N LEU A 191 0.58 8.77 -2.48
CA LEU A 191 2.02 8.60 -2.35
C LEU A 191 2.75 8.80 -3.69
N ALA A 192 2.24 8.23 -4.78
CA ALA A 192 2.79 8.41 -6.13
C ALA A 192 2.77 9.89 -6.54
N GLN A 193 1.65 10.57 -6.33
CA GLN A 193 1.49 11.99 -6.66
C GLN A 193 2.43 12.88 -5.85
N LYS A 194 2.60 12.58 -4.56
CA LYS A 194 3.58 13.26 -3.70
C LYS A 194 5.01 13.09 -4.20
N LEU A 195 5.40 11.89 -4.61
CA LEU A 195 6.72 11.60 -5.16
C LEU A 195 6.96 12.29 -6.50
N ILE A 196 5.97 12.28 -7.39
CA ILE A 196 6.04 12.98 -8.69
C ILE A 196 6.19 14.48 -8.44
N PHE A 197 5.39 15.06 -7.56
CA PHE A 197 5.48 16.49 -7.22
C PHE A 197 6.86 16.85 -6.67
N TYR A 198 7.40 16.04 -5.75
CA TYR A 198 8.75 16.24 -5.23
C TYR A 198 9.81 16.17 -6.33
N GLY A 199 9.74 15.13 -7.19
CA GLY A 199 10.65 14.94 -8.31
C GLY A 199 10.59 16.11 -9.30
N LEU A 200 9.39 16.54 -9.69
CA LEU A 200 9.18 17.67 -10.59
C LEU A 200 9.72 18.97 -10.01
N ASN A 201 9.47 19.30 -8.74
CA ASN A 201 10.00 20.51 -8.13
C ASN A 201 11.53 20.48 -8.09
N THR A 202 12.13 19.34 -7.77
CA THR A 202 13.58 19.20 -7.68
C THR A 202 14.24 19.29 -9.06
N VAL A 203 13.63 18.68 -10.08
CA VAL A 203 14.09 18.75 -11.48
C VAL A 203 13.87 20.16 -12.06
N SER A 204 12.76 20.82 -11.74
CA SER A 204 12.46 22.19 -12.19
C SER A 204 13.37 23.23 -11.55
N ILE A 205 13.75 23.03 -10.28
CA ILE A 205 14.79 23.83 -9.63
C ILE A 205 16.15 23.64 -10.32
N SER A 206 16.42 22.44 -10.87
CA SER A 206 17.63 22.17 -11.66
C SER A 206 17.55 22.64 -13.12
N LEU A 207 16.36 22.86 -13.66
CA LEU A 207 16.08 23.27 -15.03
C LEU A 207 15.26 24.56 -14.99
N ASN A 208 15.92 25.69 -14.75
CA ASN A 208 15.35 26.99 -15.11
C ASN A 208 15.18 27.07 -16.63
N THR A 209 14.08 26.55 -17.16
CA THR A 209 13.24 27.09 -18.24
C THR A 209 12.20 26.05 -18.69
N MET A 210 10.92 26.43 -18.57
CA MET A 210 9.73 25.95 -19.30
C MET A 210 9.35 24.46 -19.26
N ASP A 211 8.32 24.14 -18.46
CA ASP A 211 6.98 23.75 -18.94
C ASP A 211 6.03 23.69 -17.73
N THR A 212 5.22 24.73 -17.54
CA THR A 212 4.33 24.89 -16.39
C THR A 212 3.09 24.00 -16.45
N THR A 213 2.74 23.46 -17.62
CA THR A 213 1.45 22.80 -17.85
C THR A 213 1.31 21.45 -17.15
N LEU A 214 2.39 20.65 -17.11
CA LEU A 214 2.40 19.36 -16.40
C LEU A 214 2.39 19.60 -14.88
N ILE A 215 3.19 20.56 -14.41
CA ILE A 215 3.27 20.94 -13.00
C ILE A 215 1.90 21.41 -12.49
N ASP A 216 1.19 22.23 -13.27
CA ASP A 216 -0.13 22.74 -12.89
C ASP A 216 -1.20 21.65 -12.86
N LYS A 217 -1.15 20.68 -13.77
CA LYS A 217 -2.03 19.50 -13.75
C LYS A 217 -1.84 18.65 -12.48
N TYR A 218 -0.60 18.42 -12.06
CA TYR A 218 -0.30 17.67 -10.84
C TYR A 218 -0.62 18.48 -9.57
N LYS A 219 -0.37 19.79 -9.56
CA LYS A 219 -0.77 20.69 -8.45
C LYS A 219 -2.28 20.70 -8.23
N LEU A 220 -3.07 20.76 -9.31
CA LEU A 220 -4.53 20.69 -9.24
C LEU A 220 -5.02 19.36 -8.68
N GLN A 221 -4.40 18.23 -9.05
CA GLN A 221 -4.79 16.92 -8.53
C GLN A 221 -4.43 16.73 -7.04
N VAL A 222 -3.27 17.22 -6.60
CA VAL A 222 -2.87 17.19 -5.17
C VAL A 222 -3.79 18.09 -4.34
N TRP A 223 -4.10 19.30 -4.80
CA TRP A 223 -5.04 20.20 -4.11
C TRP A 223 -6.47 19.63 -4.01
N ILE A 224 -6.97 18.95 -5.05
CA ILE A 224 -8.29 18.31 -5.01
C ILE A 224 -8.33 17.14 -4.01
N ILE A 225 -7.22 16.41 -3.85
CA ILE A 225 -7.09 15.34 -2.86
C ILE A 225 -7.07 15.94 -1.45
N ASP A 226 -6.24 16.95 -1.21
CA ASP A 226 -6.13 17.61 0.11
C ASP A 226 -7.46 18.28 0.53
N ILE A 227 -8.19 18.93 -0.40
CA ILE A 227 -9.49 19.55 -0.11
C ILE A 227 -10.54 18.48 0.24
N LYS A 228 -10.62 17.39 -0.53
CA LYS A 228 -11.60 16.31 -0.24
C LYS A 228 -11.30 15.58 1.08
N GLU A 229 -10.04 15.48 1.46
CA GLU A 229 -9.62 14.87 2.73
C GLU A 229 -9.85 15.79 3.93
N LEU A 230 -9.79 17.12 3.73
CA LEU A 230 -10.14 18.12 4.75
C LEU A 230 -11.66 18.31 4.90
N GLU A 231 -12.44 18.19 3.83
CA GLU A 231 -13.91 18.22 3.89
C GLU A 231 -14.46 16.98 4.62
N LEU A 232 -13.90 15.79 4.36
CA LEU A 232 -14.26 14.56 5.09
C LEU A 232 -13.93 14.61 6.60
N LYS A 233 -12.97 15.45 7.02
CA LYS A 233 -12.64 15.66 8.44
C LYS A 233 -13.53 16.70 9.12
N LYS A 234 -14.19 17.60 8.38
CA LYS A 234 -15.11 18.58 8.98
C LYS A 234 -16.44 17.96 9.40
N ASP A 235 -16.92 16.98 8.64
CA ASP A 235 -18.21 16.33 8.91
C ASP A 235 -18.14 15.34 10.09
N TYR A 236 -16.93 14.94 10.53
CA TYR A 236 -16.74 14.00 11.65
C TYR A 236 -16.66 14.68 13.03
N TYR A 237 -16.65 16.02 13.09
CA TYR A 237 -16.54 16.81 14.33
C TYR A 237 -17.74 17.72 14.59
N GLN A 238 -18.87 17.52 13.91
CA GLN A 238 -20.09 18.33 14.10
C GLN A 238 -21.29 17.61 14.71
N ASP A 239 -21.15 16.37 15.21
CA ASP A 239 -22.16 15.72 16.05
C ASP A 239 -21.59 15.36 17.44
#